data_AF-A0A2V7XIY0-F1
#
_entry.id   AF-A0A2V7XIY0-F1
#
_cell.length_a   1.000
_cell.length_b   1.000
_cell.length_c   1.000
_cell.angle_alpha   90.00
_cell.angle_beta   90.00
_cell.angle_gamma   90.00
#
_symmetry.space_group_name_H-M   'P 1'
#
loop_
_entity.id
_entity.type
_entity.pdbx_description
1 polymer ?
#
loop_
_entity_poly.entity_id
_entity_poly.type
_entity_poly.pdbx_seq_one_letter_code
_entity_poly.pdbx_strand_id
1 'polypeptide(L)'
;MEGCRLGLAVVVGIALATPAHADNGAPSGPHYNLNIIGVSRGKTSPMVDSERHTVFVGLGRDEVVESRIYLGQGDFQVCDGNAFDAAFDCTGTRIASQGAAFQLPSPAGTTSYEVWARGLGKPGGKATITTCATDPLTLEIVCSTENVVLVRNTGKSTFKNVTNELTSLMVDLNGDGILERIALFSGGLQDFFWQYDNQQLRLAQLRFYLLP
;
A
#
# COMPACT_ATOMS: atom_id res chain seq x y z
N MET A 1 4.07 -14.06 73.76
CA MET A 1 4.91 -13.63 72.62
C MET A 1 4.42 -14.39 71.40
N GLU A 2 3.41 -13.82 70.74
CA GLU A 2 2.77 -14.37 69.55
C GLU A 2 3.69 -14.23 68.32
N GLY A 3 3.88 -15.34 67.60
CA GLY A 3 4.67 -15.40 66.38
C GLY A 3 3.84 -14.93 65.17
N CYS A 4 4.23 -13.79 64.60
CA CYS A 4 3.70 -13.25 63.35
C CYS A 4 4.32 -14.01 62.17
N ARG A 5 3.51 -14.77 61.43
CA ARG A 5 3.94 -15.47 60.20
C ARG A 5 3.68 -14.57 58.99
N LEU A 6 4.76 -14.13 58.33
CA LEU A 6 4.74 -13.40 57.07
C LEU A 6 4.31 -14.35 55.93
N GLY A 7 3.15 -14.09 55.33
CA GLY A 7 2.71 -14.78 54.11
C GLY A 7 3.33 -14.14 52.88
N LEU A 8 4.08 -14.93 52.10
CA LEU A 8 4.66 -14.50 50.82
C LEU A 8 3.59 -14.55 49.73
N ALA A 9 3.13 -13.38 49.27
CA ALA A 9 2.22 -13.29 48.12
C ALA A 9 3.01 -13.48 46.81
N VAL A 10 2.70 -14.56 46.08
CA VAL A 10 3.25 -14.81 44.74
C VAL A 10 2.44 -14.00 43.73
N VAL A 11 3.04 -12.95 43.17
CA VAL A 11 2.48 -12.19 42.06
C VAL A 11 2.82 -12.94 40.76
N VAL A 12 1.82 -13.53 40.12
CA VAL A 12 1.95 -14.12 38.78
C VAL A 12 1.87 -12.99 37.76
N GLY A 13 3.02 -12.57 37.22
CA GLY A 13 3.08 -11.60 36.13
C GLY A 13 2.59 -12.22 34.82
N ILE A 14 1.54 -11.65 34.23
CA ILE A 14 1.09 -12.02 32.89
C ILE A 14 2.12 -11.48 31.89
N ALA A 15 2.90 -12.38 31.29
CA ALA A 15 3.80 -12.03 30.19
C ALA A 15 2.96 -11.78 28.93
N LEU A 16 2.85 -10.51 28.52
CA LEU A 16 2.35 -10.15 27.20
C LEU A 16 3.36 -10.67 26.17
N ALA A 17 2.94 -11.65 25.36
CA ALA A 17 3.75 -12.14 24.24
C ALA A 17 3.89 -11.02 23.21
N THR A 18 5.09 -10.45 23.09
CA THR A 18 5.41 -9.56 21.98
C THR A 18 5.45 -10.40 20.70
N PRO A 19 4.77 -10.00 19.62
CA PRO A 19 4.82 -10.75 18.37
C PRO A 19 6.27 -10.78 17.88
N ALA A 20 6.84 -11.98 17.80
CA ALA A 20 8.16 -12.20 17.23
C ALA A 20 8.16 -11.63 15.80
N HIS A 21 9.07 -10.70 15.51
CA HIS A 21 9.27 -10.20 14.15
C HIS A 21 9.53 -11.40 13.23
N ALA A 22 8.70 -11.57 12.20
CA ALA A 22 9.01 -12.52 11.16
C ALA A 22 10.40 -12.16 10.58
N ASP A 23 11.21 -13.16 10.24
CA ASP A 23 12.59 -13.00 9.78
C ASP A 23 12.73 -12.07 8.53
N ASN A 24 11.63 -11.56 7.97
CA ASN A 24 11.60 -10.62 6.86
C ASN A 24 11.38 -9.13 7.27
N GLY A 25 11.32 -8.81 8.56
CA GLY A 25 11.16 -7.45 9.08
C GLY A 25 9.73 -6.91 9.10
N ALA A 26 8.73 -7.70 8.68
CA ALA A 26 7.32 -7.33 8.81
C ALA A 26 6.71 -7.81 10.15
N PRO A 27 5.58 -7.23 10.57
CA PRO A 27 4.80 -7.77 11.67
C PRO A 27 4.39 -9.23 11.43
N SER A 28 4.22 -9.98 12.51
CA SER A 28 3.60 -11.31 12.48
C SER A 28 2.10 -11.18 12.68
N GLY A 29 1.32 -12.03 12.01
CA GLY A 29 -0.15 -12.07 12.14
C GLY A 29 -0.88 -12.13 10.80
N PRO A 30 -2.23 -12.21 10.83
CA PRO A 30 -3.07 -12.14 9.64
C PRO A 30 -2.83 -10.83 8.87
N HIS A 31 -2.72 -10.94 7.56
CA HIS A 31 -2.55 -9.80 6.66
C HIS A 31 -3.08 -10.11 5.27
N TYR A 32 -3.51 -9.07 4.57
CA TYR A 32 -3.74 -9.14 3.13
C TYR A 32 -2.41 -8.94 2.40
N ASN A 33 -2.12 -9.74 1.38
CA ASN A 33 -0.90 -9.61 0.58
C ASN A 33 -1.24 -9.12 -0.82
N LEU A 34 -0.66 -7.99 -1.25
CA LEU A 34 -0.73 -7.51 -2.62
C LEU A 34 0.63 -7.67 -3.31
N ASN A 35 0.65 -8.30 -4.47
CA ASN A 35 1.82 -8.36 -5.34
C ASN A 35 1.65 -7.43 -6.54
N ILE A 36 2.57 -6.49 -6.75
CA ILE A 36 2.61 -5.65 -7.94
C ILE A 36 3.75 -6.17 -8.82
N ILE A 37 3.41 -6.76 -9.96
CA ILE A 37 4.34 -7.50 -10.82
C ILE A 37 4.61 -6.71 -12.09
N GLY A 38 5.88 -6.35 -12.31
CA GLY A 38 6.32 -5.71 -13.54
C GLY A 38 6.39 -6.73 -14.70
N VAL A 39 5.65 -6.47 -15.77
CA VAL A 39 5.65 -7.28 -17.00
C VAL A 39 6.04 -6.46 -18.23
N SER A 40 6.78 -7.07 -19.16
CA SER A 40 7.21 -6.39 -20.39
C SER A 40 6.15 -6.31 -21.48
N ARG A 41 5.05 -7.04 -21.32
CA ARG A 41 3.88 -6.99 -22.19
C ARG A 41 2.65 -7.10 -21.31
N GLY A 42 1.67 -6.25 -21.58
CA GLY A 42 0.39 -6.28 -20.91
C GLY A 42 -0.28 -7.64 -21.00
N LYS A 43 -1.14 -7.92 -20.04
CA LYS A 43 -1.97 -9.11 -20.08
C LYS A 43 -3.19 -8.78 -20.95
N THR A 44 -3.64 -9.76 -21.73
CA THR A 44 -4.82 -9.60 -22.62
C THR A 44 -6.10 -10.11 -21.98
N SER A 45 -6.00 -10.74 -20.80
CA SER A 45 -7.16 -11.12 -20.00
C SER A 45 -7.54 -9.91 -19.13
N PRO A 46 -8.84 -9.57 -19.00
CA PRO A 46 -9.29 -8.41 -18.24
C PRO A 46 -8.90 -8.41 -16.76
N MET A 47 -8.66 -9.59 -16.17
CA MET A 47 -8.19 -9.72 -14.78
C MET A 47 -9.09 -9.05 -13.70
N VAL A 48 -10.42 -9.05 -13.90
CA VAL A 48 -11.44 -8.42 -13.03
C VAL A 48 -12.11 -9.34 -11.97
N ASP A 49 -11.58 -10.55 -11.73
CA ASP A 49 -12.07 -11.39 -10.62
C ASP A 49 -11.45 -11.01 -9.27
N SER A 50 -12.26 -11.10 -8.22
CA SER A 50 -12.04 -10.55 -6.87
C SER A 50 -11.08 -11.37 -5.98
N GLU A 51 -10.76 -12.60 -6.36
CA GLU A 51 -9.85 -13.49 -5.59
C GLU A 51 -8.37 -13.18 -5.84
N ARG A 52 -8.08 -12.12 -6.59
CA ARG A 52 -6.73 -11.74 -6.96
C ARG A 52 -6.05 -10.93 -5.88
N HIS A 53 -4.80 -11.32 -5.67
CA HIS A 53 -3.82 -10.66 -4.81
C HIS A 53 -2.69 -10.06 -5.64
N THR A 54 -2.95 -9.73 -6.91
CA THR A 54 -1.91 -9.37 -7.88
C THR A 54 -2.37 -8.32 -8.88
N VAL A 55 -1.53 -7.30 -9.09
CA VAL A 55 -1.65 -6.28 -10.13
C VAL A 55 -0.45 -6.38 -11.07
N PHE A 56 -0.67 -6.29 -12.37
CA PHE A 56 0.36 -6.28 -13.40
C PHE A 56 0.56 -4.87 -13.94
N VAL A 57 1.80 -4.40 -13.87
CA VAL A 57 2.21 -3.05 -14.29
C VAL A 57 3.29 -3.11 -15.36
N GLY A 58 3.51 -1.97 -16.03
CA GLY A 58 4.62 -1.79 -16.95
C GLY A 58 5.96 -2.13 -16.29
N LEU A 59 6.84 -2.79 -17.04
CA LEU A 59 8.22 -3.02 -16.63
C LEU A 59 9.15 -2.20 -17.51
N GLY A 60 9.57 -1.04 -17.00
CA GLY A 60 10.62 -0.24 -17.63
C GLY A 60 11.91 -1.05 -17.76
N ARG A 61 12.49 -1.11 -18.97
CA ARG A 61 13.80 -1.72 -19.21
C ARG A 61 14.89 -0.65 -19.14
N ASP A 62 14.90 0.25 -20.10
CA ASP A 62 15.92 1.30 -20.21
C ASP A 62 15.39 2.67 -19.80
N GLU A 63 14.08 2.76 -19.54
CA GLU A 63 13.35 3.96 -19.15
C GLU A 63 12.37 3.66 -18.01
N VAL A 64 11.88 4.72 -17.34
CA VAL A 64 10.76 4.62 -16.40
C VAL A 64 9.50 4.35 -17.20
N VAL A 65 8.72 3.36 -16.76
CA VAL A 65 7.34 3.20 -17.23
C VAL A 65 6.40 3.42 -16.06
N GLU A 66 5.54 4.42 -16.18
CA GLU A 66 4.45 4.70 -15.25
C GLU A 66 3.31 3.70 -15.46
N SER A 67 2.68 3.28 -14.37
CA SER A 67 1.37 2.63 -14.38
C SER A 67 0.53 3.20 -13.24
N ARG A 68 -0.78 3.32 -13.43
CA ARG A 68 -1.70 3.81 -12.40
C ARG A 68 -2.48 2.66 -11.79
N ILE A 69 -2.59 2.68 -10.47
CA ILE A 69 -3.44 1.77 -9.69
C ILE A 69 -4.46 2.64 -8.97
N TYR A 70 -5.69 2.71 -9.48
CA TYR A 70 -6.77 3.50 -8.90
C TYR A 70 -7.24 2.88 -7.58
N LEU A 71 -7.61 3.74 -6.63
CA LEU A 71 -7.95 3.36 -5.27
C LEU A 71 -9.42 3.59 -4.99
N GLY A 72 -10.11 2.51 -4.60
CA GLY A 72 -11.49 2.55 -4.11
C GLY A 72 -11.56 2.33 -2.61
N GLN A 73 -12.60 2.86 -1.96
CA GLN A 73 -12.86 2.60 -0.55
C GLN A 73 -13.57 1.25 -0.37
N GLY A 74 -13.10 0.43 0.57
CA GLY A 74 -13.79 -0.79 1.06
C GLY A 74 -12.79 -1.86 1.52
N ASP A 75 -13.19 -3.14 1.56
CA ASP A 75 -12.27 -4.21 1.95
C ASP A 75 -11.07 -4.34 1.02
N PHE A 76 -9.96 -4.90 1.51
CA PHE A 76 -8.77 -5.16 0.70
C PHE A 76 -9.08 -6.15 -0.42
N GLN A 77 -9.01 -5.71 -1.66
CA GLN A 77 -9.16 -6.58 -2.83
C GLN A 77 -8.62 -5.91 -4.10
N VAL A 78 -8.10 -6.70 -5.02
CA VAL A 78 -7.82 -6.22 -6.38
C VAL A 78 -9.12 -6.24 -7.17
N CYS A 79 -9.60 -5.07 -7.59
CA CYS A 79 -10.77 -4.95 -8.45
C CYS A 79 -10.42 -5.23 -9.92
N ASP A 80 -9.25 -4.75 -10.34
CA ASP A 80 -8.74 -4.93 -11.69
C ASP A 80 -7.22 -5.09 -11.61
N GLY A 81 -6.74 -6.26 -12.03
CA GLY A 81 -5.33 -6.62 -11.97
C GLY A 81 -4.50 -6.13 -13.15
N ASN A 82 -5.04 -5.44 -14.14
CA ASN A 82 -4.34 -5.16 -15.40
C ASN A 82 -4.15 -3.65 -15.64
N ALA A 83 -2.91 -3.14 -15.60
CA ALA A 83 -2.66 -1.72 -15.83
C ALA A 83 -2.55 -1.31 -17.32
N PHE A 84 -2.89 -2.20 -18.25
CA PHE A 84 -2.66 -2.03 -19.70
C PHE A 84 -3.94 -1.83 -20.52
N ASP A 85 -5.10 -1.94 -19.88
CA ASP A 85 -6.43 -1.73 -20.43
C ASP A 85 -7.25 -0.83 -19.48
N ALA A 86 -8.52 -0.61 -19.82
CA ALA A 86 -9.41 0.25 -19.04
C ALA A 86 -9.58 -0.29 -17.62
N ALA A 87 -9.50 0.61 -16.63
CA ALA A 87 -9.63 0.25 -15.23
C ALA A 87 -11.10 0.12 -14.84
N PHE A 88 -11.44 -0.93 -14.10
CA PHE A 88 -12.76 -1.14 -13.51
C PHE A 88 -12.71 -1.20 -11.98
N ASP A 89 -13.67 -0.58 -11.31
CA ASP A 89 -13.86 -0.76 -9.88
C ASP A 89 -14.44 -2.15 -9.54
N CYS A 90 -14.55 -2.45 -8.25
CA CYS A 90 -15.03 -3.74 -7.77
C CYS A 90 -16.54 -3.98 -8.04
N THR A 91 -17.27 -2.99 -8.56
CA THR A 91 -18.66 -3.11 -9.03
C THR A 91 -18.75 -3.37 -10.54
N GLY A 92 -17.61 -3.36 -11.24
CA GLY A 92 -17.54 -3.48 -12.70
C GLY A 92 -17.77 -2.15 -13.43
N THR A 93 -17.71 -1.02 -12.74
CA THR A 93 -17.83 0.31 -13.36
C THR A 93 -16.48 0.75 -13.87
N ARG A 94 -16.41 1.22 -15.12
CA ARG A 94 -15.19 1.77 -15.70
C ARG A 94 -14.84 3.09 -15.02
N ILE A 95 -13.66 3.18 -14.41
CA ILE A 95 -13.19 4.37 -13.68
C ILE A 95 -12.06 5.11 -14.40
N ALA A 96 -11.38 4.46 -15.36
CA ALA A 96 -10.37 5.12 -16.17
C ALA A 96 -10.20 4.50 -17.56
N SER A 97 -9.56 5.25 -18.46
CA SER A 97 -9.23 4.75 -19.80
C SER A 97 -8.11 3.74 -19.81
N GLN A 98 -7.21 3.80 -18.83
CA GLN A 98 -6.15 2.83 -18.63
C GLN A 98 -5.71 2.77 -17.16
N GLY A 99 -5.51 1.57 -16.62
CA GLY A 99 -4.89 1.33 -15.31
C GLY A 99 -5.50 0.14 -14.58
N ALA A 100 -4.89 -0.20 -13.44
CA ALA A 100 -5.40 -1.23 -12.54
C ALA A 100 -6.24 -0.60 -11.43
N ALA A 101 -6.92 -1.42 -10.62
CA ALA A 101 -7.72 -0.92 -9.51
C ALA A 101 -7.59 -1.81 -8.27
N PHE A 102 -7.45 -1.16 -7.11
CA PHE A 102 -7.32 -1.80 -5.80
C PHE A 102 -8.25 -1.10 -4.80
N GLN A 103 -8.89 -1.88 -3.95
CA GLN A 103 -9.76 -1.38 -2.89
C GLN A 103 -9.08 -1.53 -1.53
N LEU A 104 -9.23 -0.52 -0.66
CA LEU A 104 -8.70 -0.52 0.70
C LEU A 104 -9.57 0.31 1.66
N PRO A 105 -9.57 0.00 2.97
CA PRO A 105 -10.39 0.75 3.91
C PRO A 105 -9.93 2.20 4.02
N SER A 106 -10.84 3.09 4.41
CA SER A 106 -10.47 4.47 4.68
C SER A 106 -9.56 4.55 5.90
N PRO A 107 -8.33 5.08 5.78
CA PRO A 107 -7.44 5.33 6.91
C PRO A 107 -7.99 6.37 7.90
N ALA A 108 -8.90 7.24 7.43
CA ALA A 108 -9.63 8.19 8.27
C ALA A 108 -10.95 7.60 8.81
N GLY A 109 -11.28 6.36 8.44
CA GLY A 109 -12.47 5.65 8.89
C GLY A 109 -12.28 4.93 10.21
N THR A 110 -13.17 3.96 10.49
CA THR A 110 -13.12 3.14 11.71
C THR A 110 -12.13 1.98 11.63
N THR A 111 -11.67 1.63 10.43
CA THR A 111 -10.74 0.51 10.20
C THR A 111 -9.32 1.05 10.12
N SER A 112 -8.53 0.77 11.16
CA SER A 112 -7.10 1.10 11.19
C SER A 112 -6.27 -0.05 10.62
N TYR A 113 -5.20 0.27 9.89
CA TYR A 113 -4.27 -0.72 9.36
C TYR A 113 -2.87 -0.15 9.13
N GLU A 114 -1.88 -1.03 9.08
CA GLU A 114 -0.53 -0.70 8.63
C GLU A 114 -0.24 -1.30 7.27
N VAL A 115 0.54 -0.59 6.47
CA VAL A 115 1.05 -1.04 5.16
C VAL A 115 2.55 -1.24 5.24
N TRP A 116 3.01 -2.42 4.85
CA TRP A 116 4.42 -2.78 4.82
C TRP A 116 4.82 -3.23 3.42
N ALA A 117 5.89 -2.67 2.85
CA ALA A 117 6.32 -2.94 1.48
C ALA A 117 7.78 -3.38 1.38
N ARG A 118 8.08 -4.18 0.34
CA ARG A 118 9.45 -4.50 -0.09
C ARG A 118 9.54 -4.79 -1.58
N GLY A 119 10.74 -4.63 -2.14
CA GLY A 119 11.09 -5.09 -3.49
C GLY A 119 11.62 -6.53 -3.50
N LEU A 120 11.17 -7.35 -4.45
CA LEU A 120 11.53 -8.76 -4.64
C LEU A 120 11.88 -9.06 -6.12
N GLY A 121 12.29 -10.30 -6.38
CA GLY A 121 12.68 -10.78 -7.70
C GLY A 121 14.16 -10.53 -8.02
N LYS A 122 14.46 -10.31 -9.31
CA LYS A 122 15.83 -10.11 -9.80
C LYS A 122 16.42 -8.79 -9.25
N PRO A 123 17.64 -8.83 -8.66
CA PRO A 123 18.37 -7.62 -8.27
C PRO A 123 18.59 -6.61 -9.38
N GLY A 124 18.66 -5.32 -8.99
CA GLY A 124 18.95 -4.18 -9.85
C GLY A 124 17.75 -3.33 -10.23
N GLY A 125 16.52 -3.80 -9.97
CA GLY A 125 15.30 -3.05 -10.23
C GLY A 125 14.89 -2.14 -9.07
N LYS A 126 14.20 -1.05 -9.39
CA LYS A 126 13.53 -0.19 -8.42
C LYS A 126 12.15 0.26 -8.92
N ALA A 127 11.27 0.58 -7.99
CA ALA A 127 10.02 1.26 -8.30
C ALA A 127 9.78 2.37 -7.27
N THR A 128 9.17 3.45 -7.74
CA THR A 128 8.66 4.52 -6.89
C THR A 128 7.14 4.48 -6.92
N ILE A 129 6.51 4.59 -5.75
CA ILE A 129 5.06 4.66 -5.61
C ILE A 129 4.71 6.00 -4.98
N THR A 130 3.93 6.82 -5.69
CA THR A 130 3.47 8.12 -5.22
C THR A 130 1.95 8.11 -5.16
N THR A 131 1.39 8.51 -4.02
CA THR A 131 -0.07 8.67 -3.89
C THR A 131 -0.49 9.99 -4.52
N CYS A 132 -1.46 9.92 -5.43
CA CYS A 132 -2.00 11.06 -6.16
C CYS A 132 -3.53 11.04 -6.11
N ALA A 133 -4.14 12.20 -6.38
CA ALA A 133 -5.59 12.37 -6.44
C ALA A 133 -5.92 13.56 -7.36
N THR A 134 -7.20 13.76 -7.62
CA THR A 134 -7.73 14.92 -8.34
C THR A 134 -8.35 15.89 -7.35
N ASP A 135 -7.99 17.18 -7.47
CA ASP A 135 -8.70 18.26 -6.78
C ASP A 135 -10.04 18.51 -7.49
N PRO A 136 -11.19 18.35 -6.80
CA PRO A 136 -12.50 18.51 -7.42
C PRO A 136 -12.84 19.95 -7.84
N LEU A 137 -12.14 20.96 -7.31
CA LEU A 137 -12.38 22.37 -7.63
C LEU A 137 -11.63 22.80 -8.89
N THR A 138 -10.36 22.39 -9.00
CA THR A 138 -9.46 22.78 -10.09
C THR A 138 -9.38 21.74 -11.20
N LEU A 139 -9.78 20.49 -10.92
CA LEU A 139 -9.63 19.30 -11.77
C LEU A 139 -8.16 18.93 -12.06
N GLU A 140 -7.23 19.47 -11.29
CA GLU A 140 -5.82 19.17 -11.41
C GLU A 140 -5.45 17.90 -10.64
N ILE A 141 -4.48 17.15 -11.18
CA ILE A 141 -3.87 16.03 -10.46
C ILE A 141 -2.87 16.61 -9.47
N VAL A 142 -3.08 16.29 -8.19
CA VAL A 142 -2.17 16.60 -7.09
C VAL A 142 -1.52 15.31 -6.63
N CYS A 143 -0.19 15.28 -6.60
CA CYS A 143 0.59 14.15 -6.11
C CYS A 143 1.31 14.51 -4.81
N SER A 144 1.39 13.54 -3.91
CA SER A 144 2.12 13.68 -2.64
C SER A 144 3.58 14.06 -2.87
N THR A 145 4.10 14.91 -1.98
CA THR A 145 5.54 15.17 -1.89
C THR A 145 6.32 14.00 -1.28
N GLU A 146 5.63 13.10 -0.58
CA GLU A 146 6.17 11.84 -0.08
C GLU A 146 5.92 10.69 -1.07
N ASN A 147 6.85 9.73 -1.11
CA ASN A 147 6.74 8.55 -1.95
C ASN A 147 7.46 7.35 -1.33
N VAL A 148 7.10 6.15 -1.80
CA VAL A 148 7.78 4.91 -1.44
C VAL A 148 8.77 4.52 -2.52
N VAL A 149 10.06 4.44 -2.17
CA VAL A 149 11.08 3.88 -3.07
C VAL A 149 11.42 2.45 -2.67
N LEU A 150 11.06 1.51 -3.53
CA LEU A 150 11.38 0.09 -3.37
C LEU A 150 12.56 -0.26 -4.27
N VAL A 151 13.68 -0.67 -3.67
CA VAL A 151 14.87 -1.11 -4.41
C VAL A 151 15.12 -2.59 -4.15
N ARG A 152 15.33 -3.36 -5.20
CA ARG A 152 15.76 -4.76 -5.10
C ARG A 152 17.29 -4.86 -5.17
N ASN A 153 17.92 -4.80 -4.00
CA ASN A 153 19.35 -5.07 -3.84
C ASN A 153 19.66 -6.58 -3.94
N THR A 154 20.93 -6.98 -3.91
CA THR A 154 21.31 -8.39 -3.73
C THR A 154 21.02 -8.87 -2.30
N GLY A 155 20.88 -10.19 -2.11
CA GLY A 155 20.65 -10.77 -0.78
C GLY A 155 19.20 -10.66 -0.29
N LYS A 156 19.02 -10.61 1.03
CA LYS A 156 17.73 -10.61 1.70
C LYS A 156 17.03 -9.26 1.56
N SER A 157 15.74 -9.30 1.22
CA SER A 157 14.89 -8.11 1.15
C SER A 157 13.93 -8.08 2.34
N THR A 158 13.97 -6.98 3.08
CA THR A 158 13.14 -6.75 4.27
C THR A 158 12.01 -5.78 3.99
N PHE A 159 10.91 -5.95 4.71
CA PHE A 159 9.80 -5.02 4.69
C PHE A 159 10.15 -3.71 5.41
N LYS A 160 9.51 -2.63 4.95
CA LYS A 160 9.48 -1.33 5.63
C LYS A 160 8.04 -0.90 5.81
N ASN A 161 7.74 -0.26 6.93
CA ASN A 161 6.46 0.41 7.12
C ASN A 161 6.40 1.59 6.13
N VAL A 162 5.33 1.65 5.35
CA VAL A 162 5.07 2.65 4.31
C VAL A 162 3.62 3.17 4.41
N THR A 163 3.05 3.07 5.61
CA THR A 163 1.64 3.34 5.86
C THR A 163 1.31 4.76 5.42
N ASN A 164 2.02 5.75 5.95
CA ASN A 164 1.76 7.16 5.66
C ASN A 164 1.81 7.47 4.15
N GLU A 165 2.84 7.00 3.46
CA GLU A 165 3.08 7.32 2.06
C GLU A 165 2.04 6.69 1.12
N LEU A 166 1.50 5.51 1.47
CA LEU A 166 0.51 4.81 0.64
C LEU A 166 -0.94 5.04 1.06
N THR A 167 -1.17 5.64 2.24
CA THR A 167 -2.52 5.89 2.77
C THR A 167 -2.84 7.38 2.96
N SER A 168 -1.96 8.27 2.51
CA SER A 168 -2.20 9.71 2.52
C SER A 168 -1.38 10.44 1.46
N LEU A 169 -1.73 11.70 1.22
CA LEU A 169 -0.94 12.66 0.46
C LEU A 169 -0.37 13.71 1.41
N MET A 170 0.89 14.09 1.21
CA MET A 170 1.53 15.24 1.87
C MET A 170 1.65 16.37 0.86
N VAL A 171 0.74 17.34 0.92
CA VAL A 171 0.49 18.36 -0.13
C VAL A 171 0.14 19.70 0.48
N ASP A 172 0.36 20.79 -0.25
CA ASP A 172 -0.11 22.14 0.07
C ASP A 172 -1.28 22.43 -0.87
N LEU A 173 -2.52 22.31 -0.37
CA LEU A 173 -3.71 22.50 -1.21
C LEU A 173 -4.17 23.96 -1.32
N ASN A 174 -3.82 24.81 -0.35
CA ASN A 174 -4.29 26.19 -0.29
C ASN A 174 -3.26 27.20 -0.84
N GLY A 175 -2.04 26.74 -1.14
CA GLY A 175 -0.94 27.53 -1.69
C GLY A 175 -0.26 28.44 -0.66
N ASP A 176 -0.41 28.16 0.64
CA ASP A 176 0.19 28.97 1.71
C ASP A 176 1.65 28.57 2.04
N GLY A 177 2.16 27.52 1.39
CA GLY A 177 3.51 26.99 1.56
C GLY A 177 3.65 25.98 2.71
N ILE A 178 2.56 25.61 3.37
CA ILE A 178 2.51 24.61 4.44
C ILE A 178 1.99 23.30 3.86
N LEU A 179 2.69 22.21 4.14
CA LEU A 179 2.25 20.88 3.72
C LEU A 179 1.31 20.27 4.77
N GLU A 180 0.14 19.83 4.33
CA GLU A 180 -0.79 19.04 5.12
C GLU A 180 -0.81 17.57 4.69
N ARG A 181 -1.09 16.70 5.67
CA ARG A 181 -1.36 15.29 5.41
C ARG A 181 -2.85 15.07 5.25
N ILE A 182 -3.24 14.59 4.07
CA ILE A 182 -4.63 14.28 3.72
C ILE A 182 -4.75 12.78 3.53
N ALA A 183 -5.50 12.12 4.41
CA ALA A 183 -5.72 10.68 4.34
C ALA A 183 -6.56 10.31 3.11
N LEU A 184 -6.37 9.10 2.59
CA LEU A 184 -7.24 8.59 1.53
C LEU A 184 -8.71 8.64 1.97
N PHE A 185 -9.58 9.11 1.08
CA PHE A 185 -11.03 9.14 1.28
C PHE A 185 -11.52 10.00 2.47
N SER A 186 -10.70 10.91 3.02
CA SER A 186 -11.13 11.81 4.11
C SER A 186 -11.95 13.02 3.63
N GLY A 187 -12.16 13.16 2.31
CA GLY A 187 -12.74 14.34 1.68
C GLY A 187 -11.69 15.36 1.22
N GLY A 188 -12.10 16.33 0.39
CA GLY A 188 -11.23 17.37 -0.17
C GLY A 188 -10.54 16.99 -1.49
N LEU A 189 -10.27 15.71 -1.72
CA LEU A 189 -9.72 15.15 -2.97
C LEU A 189 -10.57 13.95 -3.44
N GLN A 190 -10.50 13.64 -4.73
CA GLN A 190 -11.21 12.51 -5.35
C GLN A 190 -10.31 11.73 -6.31
N ASP A 191 -10.80 10.63 -6.89
CA ASP A 191 -10.10 9.85 -7.91
C ASP A 191 -8.65 9.46 -7.51
N PHE A 192 -8.49 8.96 -6.29
CA PHE A 192 -7.20 8.58 -5.74
C PHE A 192 -6.55 7.45 -6.55
N PHE A 193 -5.23 7.53 -6.74
CA PHE A 193 -4.46 6.46 -7.35
C PHE A 193 -3.02 6.42 -6.82
N TRP A 194 -2.40 5.24 -6.89
CA TRP A 194 -0.95 5.13 -6.80
C TRP A 194 -0.35 5.26 -8.20
N GLN A 195 0.47 6.28 -8.40
CA GLN A 195 1.40 6.38 -9.53
C GLN A 195 2.57 5.44 -9.26
N TYR A 196 2.71 4.40 -10.08
CA TYR A 196 3.74 3.38 -9.95
C TYR A 196 4.78 3.52 -11.07
N ASP A 197 5.91 4.13 -10.75
CA ASP A 197 7.02 4.35 -11.67
C ASP A 197 7.99 3.18 -11.60
N ASN A 198 7.95 2.31 -12.61
CA ASN A 198 8.74 1.08 -12.61
C ASN A 198 10.03 1.22 -13.43
N GLN A 199 11.17 1.02 -12.77
CA GLN A 199 12.47 0.87 -13.39
C GLN A 199 13.03 -0.54 -13.10
N GLN A 200 12.62 -1.51 -13.91
CA GLN A 200 13.03 -2.92 -13.82
C GLN A 200 12.67 -3.69 -12.53
N LEU A 201 11.89 -3.14 -11.58
CA LEU A 201 11.45 -3.90 -10.42
C LEU A 201 10.45 -4.98 -10.84
N ARG A 202 10.80 -6.23 -10.52
CA ARG A 202 10.02 -7.41 -10.94
C ARG A 202 8.80 -7.65 -10.08
N LEU A 203 8.93 -7.40 -8.78
CA LEU A 203 7.87 -7.62 -7.81
C LEU A 203 8.02 -6.59 -6.68
N ALA A 204 7.00 -5.78 -6.46
CA ALA A 204 6.77 -5.15 -5.17
C ALA A 204 5.76 -6.01 -4.40
N GLN A 205 6.07 -6.33 -3.15
CA GLN A 205 5.16 -7.04 -2.26
C GLN A 205 4.74 -6.09 -1.15
N LEU A 206 3.43 -5.89 -1.02
CA LEU A 206 2.79 -5.10 0.02
C LEU A 206 2.01 -6.04 0.94
N ARG A 207 2.00 -5.72 2.23
CA ARG A 207 1.21 -6.41 3.25
C ARG A 207 0.40 -5.40 4.04
N PHE A 208 -0.87 -5.69 4.21
CA PHE A 208 -1.82 -4.85 4.95
C PHE A 208 -2.24 -5.60 6.21
N TYR A 209 -1.95 -5.00 7.36
CA TYR A 209 -2.26 -5.57 8.67
C TYR A 209 -3.37 -4.75 9.30
N LEU A 210 -4.55 -5.36 9.50
CA LEU A 210 -5.60 -4.72 10.29
C LEU A 210 -5.12 -4.55 11.73
N LEU A 211 -5.34 -3.37 12.29
CA LEU A 211 -5.05 -3.07 13.68
C LEU A 211 -6.28 -3.34 14.55
N PRO A 212 -6.08 -3.78 15.81
CA PRO A 212 -7.16 -3.99 16.78
C PRO A 212 -7.95 -2.72 17.12
#